data_AF-A0A9D1WBN5-F1
#
_entry.id   AF-A0A9D1WBN5-F1
#
_cell.length_a   1.000
_cell.length_b   1.000
_cell.length_c   1.000
_cell.angle_alpha   90.00
_cell.angle_beta   90.00
_cell.angle_gamma   90.00
#
_symmetry.space_group_name_H-M   'P 1'
#
loop_
_entity.id
_entity.type
_entity.pdbx_description
1 polymer ?
#
loop_
_entity_poly.entity_id
_entity_poly.type
_entity_poly.pdbx_seq_one_letter_code
_entity_poly.pdbx_strand_id
1 'polypeptide(L)'
;MQEMTKLVPVLDWVKELWLQESLPLLEHEIITALGSVAAPVQQLGTQTLQQLRVEIEQRPTVSAAELQASSDAQDFAPQDQVHSAFSRTLRWSRDDQALLINGELFTPEHCRYPSPLLDSVPQLTLNKQGLKQSFLQGYFAERCGDCHDFNAVADFLREWFSSESVMQVQTSGSTGTPKKMQVEKERMCNSAALTLEYLHLKGPQCRALACMSLDYIGGKMVVVRSLLANLHLLVVPPCGLPLRNPVSPVLAKMREEIAQLTGQSASLSFELVEQVTAVLTHYCYQVLSLSVVWKAMQQQVDFAAMVPLQVFNCIRAAQTKDAALSAQQTLTEEQAIQEASQGEELASWDSFKKLIIGGGEVSAKLLAQLQALPTACYSTYGMTETLSHIALRKLNGDDASEWYYPFPRVELSTNEQQCLKINAPLVCAQPLQTNDVVTFNDQGGFQILGRLDNVINTGGVKVQTEMVEKALQHDAPPELEIQITSRPDDKFGRCIVLLYHFAESSELLQSQLSHYDSKEEYERACLMQLIAALPKYWRPKYCCRTELPRTATSKPDRATAAKLAASLPCWPVPHLPD
;
A
#
# COMPACT_ATOMS: atom_id res chain seq x y z
N MET A 1 -16.68 -23.84 37.65
CA MET A 1 -16.98 -22.58 38.39
C MET A 1 -15.72 -21.84 38.81
N GLN A 2 -14.87 -22.34 39.72
CA GLN A 2 -13.62 -21.64 40.14
C GLN A 2 -12.61 -21.38 38.99
N GLU A 3 -12.67 -22.15 37.91
CA GLU A 3 -11.80 -21.98 36.74
C GLU A 3 -12.35 -20.94 35.74
N MET A 4 -13.67 -20.71 35.74
CA MET A 4 -14.33 -19.73 34.87
C MET A 4 -14.18 -18.30 35.39
N THR A 5 -13.92 -18.13 36.69
CA THR A 5 -13.54 -16.84 37.29
C THR A 5 -12.25 -16.25 36.71
N LYS A 6 -11.44 -17.02 35.96
CA LYS A 6 -10.27 -16.49 35.23
C LYS A 6 -10.60 -15.86 33.88
N LEU A 7 -11.73 -16.24 33.26
CA LEU A 7 -12.26 -15.57 32.08
C LEU A 7 -12.99 -14.28 32.44
N VAL A 8 -13.50 -14.16 33.67
CA VAL A 8 -14.23 -12.98 34.15
C VAL A 8 -13.43 -11.69 34.00
N PRO A 9 -12.15 -11.59 34.42
CA PRO A 9 -11.34 -10.41 34.15
C PRO A 9 -11.17 -10.08 32.67
N VAL A 10 -11.10 -11.09 31.78
CA VAL A 10 -10.98 -10.87 30.33
C VAL A 10 -12.31 -10.41 29.73
N LEU A 11 -13.43 -10.94 30.20
CA LEU A 11 -14.77 -10.52 29.78
C LEU A 11 -15.16 -9.15 30.36
N ASP A 12 -14.73 -8.83 31.59
CA ASP A 12 -14.87 -7.51 32.22
C ASP A 12 -13.92 -6.49 31.55
N TRP A 13 -12.76 -6.93 31.08
CA TRP A 13 -11.87 -6.10 30.27
C TRP A 13 -12.45 -5.83 28.88
N VAL A 14 -12.98 -6.87 28.20
CA VAL A 14 -13.74 -6.73 26.95
C VAL A 14 -14.95 -5.83 27.17
N LYS A 15 -15.66 -5.92 28.32
CA LYS A 15 -16.74 -5.01 28.72
C LYS A 15 -16.31 -3.56 28.75
N GLU A 16 -15.23 -3.25 29.47
CA GLU A 16 -14.74 -1.88 29.61
C GLU A 16 -14.34 -1.28 28.25
N LEU A 17 -13.74 -2.08 27.38
CA LEU A 17 -13.34 -1.69 26.03
C LEU A 17 -14.56 -1.51 25.09
N TRP A 18 -15.55 -2.38 25.22
CA TRP A 18 -16.78 -2.37 24.43
C TRP A 18 -17.72 -1.21 24.81
N LEU A 19 -17.66 -0.76 26.06
CA LEU A 19 -18.30 0.47 26.54
C LEU A 19 -17.66 1.75 25.94
N GLN A 20 -16.44 1.67 25.41
CA GLN A 20 -15.69 2.81 24.85
C GLN A 20 -15.77 2.87 23.32
N GLU A 21 -15.93 1.73 22.63
CA GLU A 21 -15.95 1.63 21.17
C GLU A 21 -17.20 0.86 20.70
N SER A 22 -18.05 1.49 19.88
CA SER A 22 -19.27 0.88 19.33
C SER A 22 -18.96 -0.18 18.27
N LEU A 23 -18.58 -1.40 18.68
CA LEU A 23 -18.27 -2.52 17.77
C LEU A 23 -19.17 -3.74 17.99
N PRO A 24 -20.39 -3.78 17.39
CA PRO A 24 -21.25 -4.97 17.37
C PRO A 24 -20.59 -6.21 16.73
N LEU A 25 -19.64 -5.99 15.81
CA LEU A 25 -18.87 -7.06 15.15
C LEU A 25 -17.97 -7.83 16.13
N LEU A 26 -17.34 -7.15 17.09
CA LEU A 26 -16.44 -7.79 18.06
C LEU A 26 -17.22 -8.75 18.98
N GLU A 27 -18.43 -8.36 19.40
CA GLU A 27 -19.31 -9.21 20.22
C GLU A 27 -19.68 -10.50 19.48
N HIS A 28 -20.22 -10.38 18.26
CA HIS A 28 -20.60 -11.54 17.46
C HIS A 28 -19.41 -12.50 17.24
N GLU A 29 -18.23 -11.95 17.04
CA GLU A 29 -17.02 -12.70 16.74
C GLU A 29 -16.41 -13.37 17.97
N ILE A 30 -16.42 -12.71 19.12
CA ILE A 30 -16.08 -13.33 20.41
C ILE A 30 -17.08 -14.45 20.73
N ILE A 31 -18.38 -14.22 20.52
CA ILE A 31 -19.42 -15.26 20.73
C ILE A 31 -19.20 -16.44 19.79
N THR A 32 -18.94 -16.19 18.51
CA THR A 32 -18.71 -17.23 17.50
C THR A 32 -17.46 -18.04 17.82
N ALA A 33 -16.37 -17.38 18.21
CA ALA A 33 -15.12 -18.04 18.63
C ALA A 33 -15.30 -18.86 19.91
N LEU A 34 -16.08 -18.38 20.88
CA LEU A 34 -16.42 -19.13 22.09
C LEU A 34 -17.47 -20.25 21.82
N GLY A 35 -18.18 -20.17 20.69
CA GLY A 35 -19.12 -21.16 20.19
C GLY A 35 -18.51 -22.54 19.89
N SER A 36 -17.18 -22.66 19.77
CA SER A 36 -16.48 -23.94 19.63
C SER A 36 -16.05 -24.57 20.96
N VAL A 37 -16.30 -23.90 22.09
CA VAL A 37 -15.91 -24.32 23.44
C VAL A 37 -17.10 -25.00 24.15
N ALA A 38 -16.84 -25.89 25.13
CA ALA A 38 -17.89 -26.60 25.86
C ALA A 38 -18.97 -25.66 26.44
N ALA A 39 -20.24 -26.11 26.38
CA ALA A 39 -21.46 -25.35 26.68
C ALA A 39 -21.43 -24.42 27.93
N PRO A 40 -20.77 -24.75 29.05
CA PRO A 40 -20.69 -23.84 30.20
C PRO A 40 -19.98 -22.51 29.89
N VAL A 41 -18.96 -22.52 29.03
CA VAL A 41 -18.20 -21.30 28.65
C VAL A 41 -19.02 -20.42 27.71
N GLN A 42 -19.76 -21.03 26.78
CA GLN A 42 -20.73 -20.31 25.94
C GLN A 42 -21.79 -19.61 26.78
N GLN A 43 -22.34 -20.31 27.79
CA GLN A 43 -23.42 -19.78 28.62
C GLN A 43 -22.98 -18.59 29.46
N LEU A 44 -21.77 -18.65 30.05
CA LEU A 44 -21.22 -17.54 30.82
C LEU A 44 -20.78 -16.38 29.93
N GLY A 45 -20.07 -16.65 28.82
CA GLY A 45 -19.68 -15.61 27.87
C GLY A 45 -20.89 -14.85 27.30
N THR A 46 -21.93 -15.59 26.91
CA THR A 46 -23.18 -15.01 26.39
C THR A 46 -23.96 -14.26 27.48
N GLN A 47 -24.07 -14.80 28.70
CA GLN A 47 -24.75 -14.12 29.81
C GLN A 47 -24.03 -12.84 30.23
N THR A 48 -22.70 -12.87 30.29
CA THR A 48 -21.90 -11.68 30.56
C THR A 48 -22.18 -10.67 29.46
N LEU A 49 -21.93 -10.99 28.18
CA LEU A 49 -22.16 -10.07 27.05
C LEU A 49 -23.59 -9.50 27.00
N GLN A 50 -24.62 -10.29 27.29
CA GLN A 50 -26.01 -9.82 27.37
C GLN A 50 -26.25 -8.86 28.54
N GLN A 51 -25.69 -9.12 29.72
CA GLN A 51 -25.72 -8.17 30.84
C GLN A 51 -25.00 -6.87 30.49
N LEU A 52 -23.85 -6.97 29.80
CA LEU A 52 -23.11 -5.79 29.35
C LEU A 52 -23.99 -4.93 28.46
N ARG A 53 -24.60 -5.52 27.43
CA ARG A 53 -25.48 -4.82 26.49
C ARG A 53 -26.59 -4.02 27.17
N VAL A 54 -27.28 -4.62 28.16
CA VAL A 54 -28.34 -3.95 28.91
C VAL A 54 -27.80 -2.76 29.71
N GLU A 55 -26.62 -2.86 30.31
CA GLU A 55 -25.98 -1.76 31.02
C GLU A 55 -25.52 -0.63 30.07
N ILE A 56 -25.11 -0.96 28.84
CA ILE A 56 -24.72 0.04 27.82
C ILE A 56 -25.95 0.80 27.30
N GLU A 57 -27.02 0.08 26.94
CA GLU A 57 -28.27 0.66 26.42
C GLU A 57 -28.97 1.57 27.45
N GLN A 58 -28.67 1.38 28.75
CA GLN A 58 -29.21 2.16 29.86
C GLN A 58 -28.31 3.34 30.31
N ARG A 59 -27.11 3.52 29.75
CA ARG A 59 -26.25 4.65 30.09
C ARG A 59 -26.77 5.96 29.47
N PRO A 60 -26.89 7.05 30.25
CA PRO A 60 -27.22 8.36 29.69
C PRO A 60 -26.11 8.81 28.74
N THR A 61 -26.49 9.20 27.53
CA THR A 61 -25.60 9.88 26.60
C THR A 61 -25.19 11.21 27.22
N VAL A 62 -23.90 11.39 27.50
CA VAL A 62 -23.37 12.67 28.00
C VAL A 62 -23.72 13.75 27.00
N SER A 63 -24.54 14.71 27.40
CA SER A 63 -24.95 15.80 26.53
C SER A 63 -23.74 16.69 26.25
N ALA A 64 -23.61 17.17 25.01
CA ALA A 64 -22.52 18.03 24.57
C ALA A 64 -22.31 19.31 25.45
N ALA A 65 -23.27 19.65 26.31
CA ALA A 65 -23.22 20.78 27.23
C ALA A 65 -22.37 20.54 28.50
N GLU A 66 -22.22 19.29 28.97
CA GLU A 66 -21.49 19.00 30.23
C GLU A 66 -19.97 18.98 30.05
N LEU A 67 -19.50 18.90 28.80
CA LEU A 67 -18.10 18.83 28.43
C LEU A 67 -17.41 20.20 28.29
N GLN A 68 -18.16 21.31 28.34
CA GLN A 68 -17.63 22.67 28.16
C GLN A 68 -17.18 23.35 29.47
N ALA A 69 -17.37 22.72 30.64
CA ALA A 69 -17.20 23.38 31.94
C ALA A 69 -15.80 23.27 32.59
N SER A 70 -14.84 22.60 31.94
CA SER A 70 -13.47 22.44 32.46
C SER A 70 -12.46 23.14 31.56
N SER A 71 -12.28 24.44 31.76
CA SER A 71 -11.22 25.24 31.16
C SER A 71 -9.86 24.79 31.69
N ASP A 72 -9.00 24.23 30.80
CA ASP A 72 -7.53 24.34 30.78
C ASP A 72 -6.82 23.23 29.95
N ALA A 73 -7.57 22.41 29.21
CA ALA A 73 -7.02 21.51 28.18
C ALA A 73 -7.82 21.64 26.87
N GLN A 74 -7.52 22.65 26.05
CA GLN A 74 -8.38 23.08 24.94
C GLN A 74 -8.21 22.37 23.58
N ASP A 75 -7.40 21.31 23.46
CA ASP A 75 -7.13 20.70 22.14
C ASP A 75 -7.58 19.25 21.94
N PHE A 76 -8.33 18.68 22.88
CA PHE A 76 -8.92 17.35 22.71
C PHE A 76 -10.44 17.41 22.87
N ALA A 77 -11.18 16.94 21.86
CA ALA A 77 -12.57 16.61 22.10
C ALA A 77 -12.61 15.49 23.16
N PRO A 78 -13.58 15.48 24.08
CA PRO A 78 -13.66 14.47 25.15
C PRO A 78 -13.84 13.04 24.64
N GLN A 79 -14.32 12.88 23.40
CA GLN A 79 -14.35 11.61 22.70
C GLN A 79 -12.93 11.14 22.31
N ASP A 80 -12.02 12.07 21.97
CA ASP A 80 -10.64 11.77 21.53
C ASP A 80 -9.70 11.33 22.68
N GLN A 81 -10.01 11.67 23.93
CA GLN A 81 -9.19 11.24 25.09
C GLN A 81 -9.34 9.75 25.38
N VAL A 82 -10.52 9.17 25.17
CA VAL A 82 -10.78 7.73 25.38
C VAL A 82 -10.31 6.90 24.18
N HIS A 83 -10.37 7.46 22.95
CA HIS A 83 -9.81 6.85 21.74
C HIS A 83 -8.28 6.68 21.75
N SER A 84 -7.59 7.32 22.70
CA SER A 84 -6.13 7.41 22.71
C SER A 84 -5.46 6.08 23.04
N ALA A 85 -5.84 5.39 24.13
CA ALA A 85 -5.03 4.33 24.76
C ALA A 85 -4.70 3.11 23.88
N PHE A 86 -5.47 2.82 22.83
CA PHE A 86 -5.36 1.60 22.03
C PHE A 86 -5.20 1.83 20.54
N SER A 87 -5.00 3.07 20.08
CA SER A 87 -5.05 3.36 18.64
C SER A 87 -3.86 2.77 17.86
N ARG A 88 -3.91 2.73 16.53
CA ARG A 88 -2.74 2.54 15.66
C ARG A 88 -2.34 3.86 15.03
N THR A 89 -2.35 4.90 15.86
CA THR A 89 -2.19 6.26 15.37
C THR A 89 -1.03 6.98 16.00
N LEU A 90 -0.34 7.74 15.15
CA LEU A 90 0.87 8.47 15.51
C LEU A 90 0.75 9.90 15.02
N ARG A 91 1.08 10.85 15.89
CA ARG A 91 1.03 12.29 15.65
C ARG A 91 2.25 12.96 16.27
N TRP A 92 2.66 14.13 15.76
CA TRP A 92 3.70 14.94 16.39
C TRP A 92 3.11 16.21 17.03
N SER A 93 3.09 16.32 18.36
CA SER A 93 2.71 17.56 19.03
C SER A 93 3.79 18.63 18.82
N ARG A 94 3.41 19.76 18.21
CA ARG A 94 4.31 20.90 18.00
C ARG A 94 4.52 21.69 19.29
N ASP A 95 3.48 21.84 20.09
CA ASP A 95 3.53 22.63 21.33
C ASP A 95 4.35 21.90 22.39
N ASP A 96 4.17 20.59 22.50
CA ASP A 96 4.91 19.76 23.46
C ASP A 96 6.26 19.27 22.94
N GLN A 97 6.55 19.51 21.65
CA GLN A 97 7.73 19.00 20.96
C GLN A 97 7.93 17.49 21.18
N ALA A 98 6.85 16.73 21.00
CA ALA A 98 6.81 15.31 21.35
C ALA A 98 5.99 14.49 20.37
N LEU A 99 6.35 13.23 20.24
CA LEU A 99 5.60 12.23 19.50
C LEU A 99 4.42 11.79 20.36
N LEU A 100 3.21 11.96 19.86
CA LEU A 100 2.01 11.37 20.42
C LEU A 100 1.80 10.01 19.79
N ILE A 101 1.96 8.95 20.58
CA ILE A 101 1.59 7.59 20.18
C ILE A 101 0.38 7.22 21.00
N ASN A 102 -0.78 7.00 20.37
CA ASN A 102 -1.97 6.61 21.12
C ASN A 102 -2.35 7.66 22.18
N GLY A 103 -2.21 8.94 21.81
CA GLY A 103 -2.39 10.12 22.67
C GLY A 103 -1.45 10.24 23.87
N GLU A 104 -0.53 9.29 24.08
CA GLU A 104 0.52 9.41 25.09
C GLU A 104 1.73 10.18 24.53
N LEU A 105 2.31 11.03 25.38
CA LEU A 105 3.37 11.96 25.01
C LEU A 105 4.76 11.31 25.14
N PHE A 106 5.53 11.36 24.06
CA PHE A 106 6.90 10.85 23.99
C PHE A 106 7.86 11.92 23.50
N THR A 107 8.71 12.44 24.38
CA THR A 107 9.75 13.42 24.03
C THR A 107 11.02 12.71 23.53
N PRO A 108 11.46 12.88 22.26
CA PRO A 108 12.70 12.29 21.77
C PRO A 108 13.95 13.09 22.17
N GLU A 109 15.08 12.38 22.33
CA GLU A 109 16.35 12.94 22.85
C GLU A 109 17.07 13.86 21.86
N HIS A 110 16.92 13.59 20.56
CA HIS A 110 17.67 14.26 19.50
C HIS A 110 16.88 14.29 18.18
N CYS A 111 16.38 15.47 17.82
CA CYS A 111 16.06 15.79 16.43
C CYS A 111 16.25 17.29 16.22
N ARG A 112 17.33 17.68 15.54
CA ARG A 112 17.38 18.97 14.86
C ARG A 112 17.08 18.71 13.40
N TYR A 113 16.13 19.43 12.83
CA TYR A 113 15.85 19.40 11.41
C TYR A 113 16.39 20.69 10.79
N PRO A 114 17.59 20.69 10.20
CA PRO A 114 18.02 21.79 9.37
C PRO A 114 17.37 21.58 8.01
N SER A 115 16.28 22.29 7.70
CA SER A 115 15.85 22.40 6.29
C SER A 115 15.65 23.86 5.95
N PRO A 116 16.42 24.42 5.00
CA PRO A 116 16.21 25.77 4.51
C PRO A 116 14.93 25.93 3.66
N LEU A 117 14.19 24.85 3.37
CA LEU A 117 12.87 24.91 2.74
C LEU A 117 11.74 25.17 3.74
N LEU A 118 12.03 25.11 5.04
CA LEU A 118 11.05 25.12 6.11
C LEU A 118 11.00 26.45 6.89
N ASP A 119 11.40 27.59 6.30
CA ASP A 119 11.38 28.89 7.00
C ASP A 119 9.96 29.32 7.50
N SER A 120 8.89 28.68 7.02
CA SER A 120 7.50 28.85 7.49
C SER A 120 7.00 27.75 8.45
N VAL A 121 7.85 26.79 8.79
CA VAL A 121 7.61 25.69 9.74
C VAL A 121 8.57 25.87 10.92
N PRO A 122 8.10 25.94 12.18
CA PRO A 122 8.96 26.25 13.31
C PRO A 122 10.20 25.34 13.37
N GLN A 123 11.39 25.93 13.52
CA GLN A 123 12.64 25.19 13.70
C GLN A 123 12.57 24.34 14.97
N LEU A 124 12.50 23.03 14.80
CA LEU A 124 12.46 22.04 15.88
C LEU A 124 13.82 22.01 16.59
N THR A 125 13.85 22.45 17.85
CA THR A 125 15.03 22.40 18.72
C THR A 125 14.66 21.67 20.01
N LEU A 126 15.20 20.47 20.21
CA LEU A 126 14.87 19.58 21.34
C LEU A 126 16.01 19.47 22.37
N ASN A 127 15.67 19.34 23.66
CA ASN A 127 16.59 19.18 24.79
C ASN A 127 16.39 17.82 25.52
N LYS A 128 17.47 17.02 25.57
CA LYS A 128 17.90 16.03 26.59
C LYS A 128 16.85 15.16 27.33
N GLN A 129 16.22 14.16 26.69
CA GLN A 129 16.06 12.74 27.16
C GLN A 129 15.28 11.84 26.14
N GLY A 130 15.49 10.50 26.06
CA GLY A 130 15.33 9.71 24.82
C GLY A 130 14.63 8.36 24.80
N LEU A 131 14.34 7.90 23.57
CA LEU A 131 13.53 6.71 23.25
C LEU A 131 14.40 5.44 23.12
N LYS A 132 14.29 4.51 24.08
CA LYS A 132 14.97 3.20 24.03
C LYS A 132 14.18 2.16 23.22
N GLN A 133 14.89 1.31 22.46
CA GLN A 133 14.29 0.26 21.60
C GLN A 133 13.34 -0.68 22.35
N SER A 134 13.82 -1.22 23.47
CA SER A 134 13.07 -2.17 24.29
C SER A 134 11.78 -1.57 24.85
N PHE A 135 11.75 -0.24 25.00
CA PHE A 135 10.60 0.47 25.51
C PHE A 135 9.54 0.68 24.42
N LEU A 136 9.89 1.17 23.22
CA LEU A 136 8.90 1.33 22.14
C LEU A 136 8.34 -0.01 21.66
N GLN A 137 9.19 -1.02 21.49
CA GLN A 137 8.75 -2.37 21.12
C GLN A 137 7.88 -2.99 22.22
N GLY A 138 8.27 -2.86 23.50
CA GLY A 138 7.46 -3.30 24.64
C GLY A 138 6.12 -2.56 24.72
N TYR A 139 6.13 -1.23 24.52
CA TYR A 139 4.95 -0.37 24.52
C TYR A 139 3.94 -0.78 23.45
N PHE A 140 4.41 -1.02 22.22
CA PHE A 140 3.55 -1.48 21.13
C PHE A 140 3.10 -2.92 21.33
N ALA A 141 3.95 -3.82 21.82
CA ALA A 141 3.57 -5.19 22.13
C ALA A 141 2.46 -5.24 23.20
N GLU A 142 2.55 -4.39 24.23
CA GLU A 142 1.54 -4.27 25.29
C GLU A 142 0.20 -3.71 24.79
N ARG A 143 0.20 -2.70 23.91
CA ARG A 143 -1.02 -1.96 23.49
C ARG A 143 -1.62 -2.41 22.17
N CYS A 144 -0.82 -2.98 21.27
CA CYS A 144 -1.23 -3.36 19.92
C CYS A 144 -1.08 -4.87 19.67
N GLY A 145 -0.62 -5.65 20.66
CA GLY A 145 -0.17 -7.03 20.50
C GLY A 145 1.16 -7.12 19.75
N ASP A 146 1.76 -8.31 19.73
CA ASP A 146 2.98 -8.58 18.96
C ASP A 146 2.65 -8.56 17.45
N CYS A 147 2.59 -7.36 16.89
CA CYS A 147 2.23 -7.10 15.51
C CYS A 147 3.45 -6.57 14.75
N HIS A 148 3.88 -7.35 13.76
CA HIS A 148 5.10 -7.10 12.99
C HIS A 148 5.14 -5.69 12.37
N ASP A 149 4.00 -5.13 12.00
CA ASP A 149 3.92 -3.83 11.33
C ASP A 149 4.24 -2.65 12.25
N PHE A 150 3.79 -2.69 13.51
CA PHE A 150 4.17 -1.68 14.49
C PHE A 150 5.60 -1.88 14.96
N ASN A 151 6.11 -3.10 14.98
CA ASN A 151 7.54 -3.34 15.19
C ASN A 151 8.36 -2.64 14.10
N ALA A 152 7.94 -2.70 12.83
CA ALA A 152 8.61 -1.97 11.74
C ALA A 152 8.54 -0.44 11.90
N VAL A 153 7.39 0.11 12.32
CA VAL A 153 7.25 1.55 12.62
C VAL A 153 8.10 1.94 13.83
N ALA A 154 8.09 1.15 14.90
CA ALA A 154 8.88 1.38 16.11
C ALA A 154 10.39 1.36 15.81
N ASP A 155 10.84 0.37 15.03
CA ASP A 155 12.23 0.25 14.59
C ASP A 155 12.65 1.44 13.74
N PHE A 156 11.76 1.88 12.82
CA PHE A 156 11.97 3.09 12.04
C PHE A 156 12.08 4.32 12.94
N LEU A 157 11.14 4.54 13.87
CA LEU A 157 11.13 5.72 14.74
C LEU A 157 12.36 5.76 15.63
N ARG A 158 12.79 4.61 16.16
CA ARG A 158 14.04 4.49 16.91
C ARG A 158 15.24 4.93 16.07
N GLU A 159 15.38 4.41 14.85
CA GLU A 159 16.47 4.80 13.96
C GLU A 159 16.38 6.29 13.59
N TRP A 160 15.17 6.77 13.30
CA TRP A 160 14.87 8.16 12.94
C TRP A 160 15.24 9.15 14.04
N PHE A 161 14.89 8.85 15.30
CA PHE A 161 15.18 9.70 16.47
C PHE A 161 16.52 9.39 17.15
N SER A 162 17.34 8.50 16.58
CA SER A 162 18.72 8.32 17.05
C SER A 162 19.58 9.56 16.76
N SER A 163 20.68 9.71 17.49
CA SER A 163 21.65 10.80 17.30
C SER A 163 22.38 10.78 15.96
N GLU A 164 22.30 9.66 15.21
CA GLU A 164 22.92 9.53 13.90
C GLU A 164 22.27 10.50 12.90
N SER A 165 23.07 11.19 12.09
CA SER A 165 22.57 12.08 11.02
C SER A 165 22.08 11.31 9.79
N VAL A 166 22.36 10.02 9.73
CA VAL A 166 22.06 9.12 8.62
C VAL A 166 21.18 7.95 9.06
N MET A 167 20.53 7.32 8.10
CA MET A 167 19.80 6.06 8.30
C MET A 167 19.99 5.10 7.13
N GLN A 168 19.75 3.80 7.35
CA GLN A 168 19.83 2.79 6.31
C GLN A 168 18.53 2.68 5.53
N VAL A 169 18.66 2.64 4.22
CA VAL A 169 17.57 2.30 3.30
C VAL A 169 18.06 1.24 2.32
N GLN A 170 17.15 0.40 1.85
CA GLN A 170 17.45 -0.59 0.82
C GLN A 170 16.79 -0.20 -0.51
N THR A 171 17.51 -0.45 -1.60
CA THR A 171 16.98 -0.36 -2.95
C THR A 171 16.20 -1.64 -3.26
N SER A 172 15.08 -1.55 -3.98
CA SER A 172 14.33 -2.73 -4.41
C SER A 172 15.07 -3.60 -5.45
N GLY A 173 16.23 -3.15 -5.96
CA GLY A 173 17.15 -3.90 -6.81
C GLY A 173 16.53 -4.45 -8.10
N SER A 174 16.71 -3.77 -9.24
CA SER A 174 16.34 -4.32 -10.56
C SER A 174 17.15 -5.57 -10.94
N THR A 175 18.26 -5.83 -10.25
CA THR A 175 19.19 -6.95 -10.47
C THR A 175 19.02 -8.10 -9.46
N GLY A 176 17.95 -8.10 -8.66
CA GLY A 176 17.58 -9.19 -7.75
C GLY A 176 18.24 -9.20 -6.36
N THR A 177 19.34 -8.47 -6.15
CA THR A 177 19.95 -8.32 -4.81
C THR A 177 19.74 -6.89 -4.28
N PRO A 178 18.95 -6.71 -3.20
CA PRO A 178 18.79 -5.40 -2.56
C PRO A 178 20.12 -4.83 -2.10
N LYS A 179 20.47 -3.62 -2.53
CA LYS A 179 21.62 -2.87 -2.03
C LYS A 179 21.18 -1.99 -0.87
N LYS A 180 21.94 -2.03 0.23
CA LYS A 180 21.78 -1.07 1.33
C LYS A 180 22.54 0.21 1.00
N MET A 181 21.95 1.36 1.29
CA MET A 181 22.58 2.67 1.19
C MET A 181 22.29 3.47 2.45
N GLN A 182 23.23 4.35 2.82
CA GLN A 182 23.00 5.32 3.88
C GLN A 182 22.46 6.61 3.27
N VAL A 183 21.50 7.23 3.97
CA VAL A 183 20.86 8.48 3.54
C VAL A 183 20.82 9.46 4.70
N GLU A 184 21.03 10.74 4.41
CA GLU A 184 20.95 11.81 5.41
C GLU A 184 19.49 12.09 5.77
N LYS A 185 19.17 12.12 7.06
CA LYS A 185 17.81 12.42 7.55
C LYS A 185 17.35 13.82 7.10
N GLU A 186 18.27 14.78 7.04
CA GLU A 186 18.04 16.12 6.51
C GLU A 186 17.50 16.10 5.08
N ARG A 187 18.12 15.32 4.19
CA ARG A 187 17.69 15.21 2.79
C ARG A 187 16.34 14.51 2.65
N MET A 188 16.05 13.55 3.53
CA MET A 188 14.72 12.95 3.62
C MET A 188 13.66 13.99 4.05
N CYS A 189 14.01 14.88 4.98
CA CYS A 189 13.12 15.98 5.36
C CYS A 189 12.88 16.95 4.20
N ASN A 190 13.93 17.29 3.43
CA ASN A 190 13.80 18.12 2.23
C ASN A 190 12.88 17.47 1.19
N SER A 191 13.05 16.19 0.90
CA SER A 191 12.18 15.43 -0.01
C SER A 191 10.73 15.39 0.49
N ALA A 192 10.52 15.20 1.79
CA ALA A 192 9.19 15.24 2.41
C ALA A 192 8.55 16.63 2.28
N ALA A 193 9.29 17.71 2.54
CA ALA A 193 8.82 19.08 2.44
C ALA A 193 8.31 19.41 1.03
N LEU A 194 9.06 19.03 -0.02
CA LEU A 194 8.65 19.22 -1.41
C LEU A 194 7.32 18.53 -1.71
N THR A 195 7.14 17.27 -1.27
CA THR A 195 5.86 16.55 -1.44
C THR A 195 4.72 17.24 -0.69
N LEU A 196 4.95 17.65 0.56
CA LEU A 196 3.93 18.24 1.42
C LEU A 196 3.46 19.60 0.91
N GLU A 197 4.39 20.42 0.42
CA GLU A 197 4.10 21.70 -0.23
C GLU A 197 3.26 21.48 -1.50
N TYR A 198 3.71 20.59 -2.38
CA TYR A 198 3.02 20.29 -3.63
C TYR A 198 1.59 19.73 -3.41
N LEU A 199 1.41 18.83 -2.44
CA LEU A 199 0.11 18.24 -2.14
C LEU A 199 -0.74 19.08 -1.17
N HIS A 200 -0.23 20.22 -0.69
CA HIS A 200 -0.88 21.07 0.31
C HIS A 200 -1.35 20.29 1.55
N LEU A 201 -0.45 19.48 2.12
CA LEU A 201 -0.72 18.66 3.31
C LEU A 201 -0.07 19.30 4.54
N LYS A 202 -0.88 19.66 5.54
CA LYS A 202 -0.39 20.31 6.76
C LYS A 202 -1.36 20.14 7.92
N GLY A 203 -0.82 19.81 9.08
CA GLY A 203 -1.53 19.87 10.35
C GLY A 203 -2.32 18.62 10.70
N PRO A 204 -2.77 18.54 11.97
CA PRO A 204 -3.32 17.32 12.57
C PRO A 204 -4.70 16.93 12.03
N GLN A 205 -5.37 17.83 11.32
CA GLN A 205 -6.62 17.56 10.62
C GLN A 205 -6.42 16.68 9.38
N CYS A 206 -5.19 16.56 8.88
CA CYS A 206 -4.87 15.72 7.73
C CYS A 206 -4.46 14.32 8.18
N ARG A 207 -5.12 13.29 7.63
CA ARG A 207 -4.83 11.88 7.89
C ARG A 207 -4.01 11.25 6.77
N ALA A 208 -2.96 10.52 7.13
CA ALA A 208 -2.06 9.84 6.20
C ALA A 208 -2.10 8.32 6.41
N LEU A 209 -2.39 7.53 5.36
CA LEU A 209 -2.38 6.08 5.43
C LEU A 209 -1.00 5.50 5.10
N ALA A 210 -0.39 4.81 6.06
CA ALA A 210 0.79 3.96 5.86
C ALA A 210 0.35 2.51 5.63
N CYS A 211 0.35 2.09 4.37
CA CYS A 211 -0.03 0.74 3.93
C CYS A 211 1.02 0.07 3.01
N MET A 212 2.22 0.66 2.96
CA MET A 212 3.38 0.13 2.23
C MET A 212 4.43 -0.34 3.22
N SER A 213 5.22 -1.36 2.86
CA SER A 213 6.32 -1.82 3.72
C SER A 213 7.35 -0.70 3.96
N LEU A 214 7.73 -0.54 5.23
CA LEU A 214 8.80 0.35 5.67
C LEU A 214 10.20 -0.16 5.30
N ASP A 215 10.30 -1.35 4.72
CA ASP A 215 11.53 -1.84 4.10
C ASP A 215 12.03 -0.92 3.00
N TYR A 216 11.10 -0.34 2.23
CA TYR A 216 11.40 0.50 1.08
C TYR A 216 11.25 1.98 1.42
N ILE A 217 11.96 2.83 0.66
CA ILE A 217 11.93 4.29 0.84
C ILE A 217 10.51 4.87 0.76
N GLY A 218 9.63 4.27 -0.05
CA GLY A 218 8.24 4.71 -0.20
C GLY A 218 7.47 4.70 1.12
N GLY A 219 7.49 3.58 1.86
CA GLY A 219 6.83 3.43 3.15
C GLY A 219 7.44 4.33 4.22
N LYS A 220 8.79 4.34 4.32
CA LYS A 220 9.52 5.23 5.25
C LYS A 220 9.13 6.70 5.06
N MET A 221 9.02 7.17 3.82
CA MET A 221 8.73 8.57 3.53
C MET A 221 7.28 8.98 3.81
N VAL A 222 6.33 8.04 3.94
CA VAL A 222 4.98 8.36 4.47
C VAL A 222 5.07 8.74 5.95
N VAL A 223 5.88 8.00 6.72
CA VAL A 223 6.12 8.30 8.14
C VAL A 223 6.83 9.63 8.31
N VAL A 224 7.91 9.88 7.54
CA VAL A 224 8.64 11.17 7.58
C VAL A 224 7.73 12.35 7.27
N ARG A 225 6.91 12.26 6.21
CA ARG A 225 5.96 13.32 5.84
C ARG A 225 4.95 13.57 6.97
N SER A 226 4.48 12.50 7.61
CA SER A 226 3.52 12.59 8.71
C SER A 226 4.13 13.28 9.93
N LEU A 227 5.36 12.93 10.30
CA LEU A 227 6.10 13.60 11.36
C LEU A 227 6.32 15.09 11.04
N LEU A 228 6.79 15.40 9.83
CA LEU A 228 7.18 16.76 9.45
C LEU A 228 5.99 17.73 9.34
N ALA A 229 4.89 17.28 8.75
CA ALA A 229 3.68 18.08 8.59
C ALA A 229 2.70 17.96 9.77
N ASN A 230 3.02 17.18 10.81
CA ASN A 230 2.10 16.86 11.90
C ASN A 230 0.78 16.26 11.38
N LEU A 231 0.88 15.25 10.53
CA LEU A 231 -0.29 14.50 10.03
C LEU A 231 -0.65 13.41 11.03
N HIS A 232 -1.92 13.02 11.04
CA HIS A 232 -2.38 11.85 11.78
C HIS A 232 -2.09 10.58 10.97
N LEU A 233 -1.08 9.81 11.38
CA LEU A 233 -0.66 8.62 10.66
C LEU A 233 -1.53 7.42 11.04
N LEU A 234 -2.22 6.84 10.05
CA LEU A 234 -2.99 5.61 10.15
C LEU A 234 -2.15 4.44 9.64
N VAL A 235 -1.86 3.46 10.49
CA VAL A 235 -0.99 2.33 10.12
C VAL A 235 -1.81 1.06 9.93
N VAL A 236 -1.69 0.46 8.75
CA VAL A 236 -2.28 -0.86 8.43
C VAL A 236 -1.21 -1.83 7.94
N PRO A 237 -1.41 -3.14 8.12
CA PRO A 237 -0.48 -4.14 7.58
C PRO A 237 -0.29 -3.98 6.07
N PRO A 238 0.97 -3.97 5.55
CA PRO A 238 1.21 -3.97 4.12
C PRO A 238 0.59 -5.22 3.47
N CYS A 239 -0.32 -5.01 2.53
CA CYS A 239 -0.97 -6.09 1.81
C CYS A 239 -1.35 -5.69 0.38
N GLY A 240 -1.75 -6.66 -0.43
CA GLY A 240 -2.20 -6.42 -1.81
C GLY A 240 -3.53 -5.68 -1.92
N LEU A 241 -4.27 -5.50 -0.82
CA LEU A 241 -5.59 -4.88 -0.77
C LEU A 241 -5.70 -3.93 0.45
N PRO A 242 -4.97 -2.80 0.46
CA PRO A 242 -4.83 -1.95 1.64
C PRO A 242 -6.12 -1.23 2.08
N LEU A 243 -7.14 -1.18 1.23
CA LEU A 243 -8.44 -0.60 1.59
C LEU A 243 -9.40 -1.59 2.26
N ARG A 244 -9.04 -2.87 2.36
CA ARG A 244 -9.88 -3.85 3.07
C ARG A 244 -9.95 -3.55 4.54
N ASN A 245 -11.06 -3.94 5.17
CA ASN A 245 -11.22 -3.91 6.61
C ASN A 245 -10.07 -4.72 7.24
N PRO A 246 -9.12 -4.05 7.92
CA PRO A 246 -7.94 -4.73 8.41
C PRO A 246 -8.25 -5.59 9.66
N VAL A 247 -9.44 -5.44 10.24
CA VAL A 247 -9.92 -6.24 11.38
C VAL A 247 -10.26 -7.68 10.96
N SER A 248 -10.85 -7.87 9.77
CA SER A 248 -11.38 -9.18 9.35
C SER A 248 -10.33 -10.29 9.30
N PRO A 249 -9.10 -10.08 8.74
CA PRO A 249 -8.06 -11.11 8.75
C PRO A 249 -7.58 -11.47 10.16
N VAL A 250 -7.56 -10.50 11.08
CA VAL A 250 -7.14 -10.70 12.47
C VAL A 250 -8.17 -11.56 13.22
N LEU A 251 -9.46 -11.27 13.04
CA LEU A 251 -10.55 -12.09 13.57
C LEU A 251 -10.53 -13.51 13.01
N ALA A 252 -10.30 -13.67 11.70
CA ALA A 252 -10.19 -14.97 11.07
C ALA A 252 -9.06 -15.81 11.69
N LYS A 253 -7.89 -15.20 11.91
CA LYS A 253 -6.75 -15.86 12.57
C LYS A 253 -7.03 -16.21 14.02
N MET A 254 -7.68 -15.31 14.77
CA MET A 254 -8.11 -15.58 16.14
C MET A 254 -9.03 -16.80 16.21
N ARG A 255 -10.02 -16.90 15.31
CA ARG A 255 -10.92 -18.06 15.23
C ARG A 255 -10.18 -19.34 14.91
N GLU A 256 -9.26 -19.31 13.96
CA GLU A 256 -8.46 -20.47 13.58
C GLU A 256 -7.63 -20.99 14.77
N GLU A 257 -6.93 -20.11 15.49
CA GLU A 257 -6.12 -20.50 16.65
C GLU A 257 -6.97 -21.04 17.80
N ILE A 258 -8.10 -20.41 18.11
CA ILE A 258 -9.04 -20.91 19.12
C ILE A 258 -9.57 -22.28 18.70
N ALA A 259 -9.99 -22.45 17.44
CA ALA A 259 -10.49 -23.72 16.93
C ALA A 259 -9.42 -24.83 16.99
N GLN A 260 -8.16 -24.52 16.71
CA GLN A 260 -7.04 -25.47 16.83
C GLN A 260 -6.82 -25.90 18.29
N LEU A 261 -6.89 -24.97 19.24
CA LEU A 261 -6.78 -25.27 20.68
C LEU A 261 -7.97 -26.10 21.19
N THR A 262 -9.20 -25.74 20.78
CA THR A 262 -10.42 -26.38 21.28
C THR A 262 -10.74 -27.70 20.60
N GLY A 263 -10.39 -27.84 19.32
CA GLY A 263 -10.68 -29.03 18.51
C GLY A 263 -9.90 -30.29 18.94
N GLN A 264 -8.88 -30.14 19.79
CA GLN A 264 -8.07 -31.25 20.30
C GLN A 264 -8.54 -31.81 21.65
N SER A 265 -9.51 -31.16 22.32
CA SER A 265 -9.88 -31.52 23.69
C SER A 265 -11.39 -31.65 23.90
N ALA A 266 -11.84 -32.83 24.31
CA ALA A 266 -13.24 -33.10 24.65
C ALA A 266 -13.68 -32.49 26.01
N SER A 267 -12.73 -32.03 26.81
CA SER A 267 -12.96 -31.37 28.11
C SER A 267 -12.09 -30.12 28.27
N LEU A 268 -12.63 -29.14 29.01
CA LEU A 268 -11.91 -27.93 29.41
C LEU A 268 -10.88 -28.28 30.48
N SER A 269 -9.60 -28.33 30.12
CA SER A 269 -8.49 -28.37 31.08
C SER A 269 -8.07 -26.96 31.49
N PHE A 270 -7.42 -26.84 32.65
CA PHE A 270 -6.84 -25.58 33.13
C PHE A 270 -5.91 -24.93 32.09
N GLU A 271 -5.03 -25.74 31.50
CA GLU A 271 -4.05 -25.31 30.51
C GLU A 271 -4.73 -24.79 29.24
N LEU A 272 -5.82 -25.43 28.80
CA LEU A 272 -6.60 -24.98 27.64
C LEU A 272 -7.28 -23.63 27.87
N VAL A 273 -7.84 -23.41 29.07
CA VAL A 273 -8.45 -22.11 29.42
C VAL A 273 -7.40 -21.00 29.42
N GLU A 274 -6.21 -21.26 29.97
CA GLU A 274 -5.11 -20.29 29.99
C GLU A 274 -4.63 -19.96 28.57
N GLN A 275 -4.47 -20.98 27.70
CA GLN A 275 -4.09 -20.80 26.29
C GLN A 275 -5.12 -20.00 25.50
N VAL A 276 -6.41 -20.34 25.61
CA VAL A 276 -7.49 -19.60 24.94
C VAL A 276 -7.56 -18.15 25.44
N THR A 277 -7.36 -17.94 26.73
CA THR A 277 -7.35 -16.59 27.33
C THR A 277 -6.19 -15.75 26.79
N ALA A 278 -4.99 -16.35 26.65
CA ALA A 278 -3.84 -15.67 26.06
C ALA A 278 -4.08 -15.30 24.60
N VAL A 279 -4.66 -16.20 23.80
CA VAL A 279 -5.04 -15.94 22.39
C VAL A 279 -6.05 -14.81 22.30
N LEU A 280 -7.15 -14.87 23.06
CA LEU A 280 -8.16 -13.81 23.10
C LEU A 280 -7.55 -12.46 23.46
N THR A 281 -6.71 -12.42 24.49
CA THR A 281 -6.03 -11.19 24.93
C THR A 281 -5.17 -10.61 23.80
N HIS A 282 -4.32 -11.43 23.18
CA HIS A 282 -3.44 -11.02 22.09
C HIS A 282 -4.19 -10.42 20.89
N TYR A 283 -5.30 -11.04 20.48
CA TYR A 283 -6.07 -10.60 19.32
C TYR A 283 -7.01 -9.44 19.60
N CYS A 284 -7.58 -9.33 20.81
CA CYS A 284 -8.45 -8.21 21.15
C CYS A 284 -7.74 -6.86 21.04
N TYR A 285 -6.48 -6.76 21.51
CA TYR A 285 -5.66 -5.55 21.32
C TYR A 285 -5.54 -5.17 19.84
N GLN A 286 -5.25 -6.14 18.98
CA GLN A 286 -5.14 -5.90 17.54
C GLN A 286 -6.46 -5.43 16.93
N VAL A 287 -7.57 -6.11 17.24
CA VAL A 287 -8.89 -5.77 16.71
C VAL A 287 -9.31 -4.36 17.11
N LEU A 288 -9.17 -4.00 18.38
CA LEU A 288 -9.52 -2.66 18.87
C LEU A 288 -8.70 -1.58 18.17
N SER A 289 -7.38 -1.80 18.12
CA SER A 289 -6.44 -0.86 17.51
C SER A 289 -6.70 -0.65 16.01
N LEU A 290 -7.09 -1.71 15.29
CA LEU A 290 -7.45 -1.67 13.88
C LEU A 290 -8.85 -1.13 13.63
N SER A 291 -9.77 -1.27 14.59
CA SER A 291 -11.13 -0.74 14.47
C SER A 291 -11.15 0.78 14.47
N VAL A 292 -10.27 1.41 15.27
CA VAL A 292 -10.07 2.88 15.24
C VAL A 292 -9.56 3.32 13.87
N VAL A 293 -8.56 2.61 13.31
CA VAL A 293 -8.04 2.90 11.98
C VAL A 293 -9.09 2.68 10.90
N TRP A 294 -9.87 1.60 11.00
CA TRP A 294 -10.96 1.30 10.08
C TRP A 294 -12.00 2.42 10.06
N LYS A 295 -12.46 2.86 11.24
CA LYS A 295 -13.39 3.99 11.38
C LYS A 295 -12.81 5.28 10.79
N ALA A 296 -11.52 5.55 11.02
CA ALA A 296 -10.85 6.71 10.44
C ALA A 296 -10.78 6.63 8.90
N MET A 297 -10.48 5.45 8.34
CA MET A 297 -10.45 5.19 6.90
C MET A 297 -11.83 5.35 6.25
N GLN A 298 -12.92 5.02 6.96
CA GLN A 298 -14.29 5.23 6.48
C GLN A 298 -14.70 6.70 6.45
N GLN A 299 -14.10 7.53 7.30
CA GLN A 299 -14.42 8.95 7.39
C GLN A 299 -13.63 9.78 6.38
N GLN A 300 -12.30 9.77 6.49
CA GLN A 300 -11.44 10.62 5.68
C GLN A 300 -9.98 10.17 5.76
N VAL A 301 -9.31 10.14 4.62
CA VAL A 301 -7.87 9.98 4.44
C VAL A 301 -7.38 11.04 3.45
N ASP A 302 -6.60 12.01 3.92
CA ASP A 302 -6.14 13.12 3.10
C ASP A 302 -5.00 12.72 2.17
N PHE A 303 -4.20 11.72 2.58
CA PHE A 303 -3.03 11.28 1.84
C PHE A 303 -2.80 9.77 1.99
N ALA A 304 -2.58 9.09 0.87
CA ALA A 304 -2.07 7.72 0.86
C ALA A 304 -0.98 7.57 -0.22
N ALA A 305 -0.06 6.63 -0.01
CA ALA A 305 0.88 6.18 -1.02
C ALA A 305 0.71 4.68 -1.24
N MET A 306 0.60 4.26 -2.51
CA MET A 306 0.40 2.86 -2.89
C MET A 306 1.21 2.49 -4.13
N VAL A 307 1.39 1.19 -4.36
CA VAL A 307 1.89 0.69 -5.65
C VAL A 307 0.73 0.42 -6.62
N PRO A 308 0.95 0.45 -7.96
CA PRO A 308 -0.12 0.23 -8.94
C PRO A 308 -0.97 -1.01 -8.69
N LEU A 309 -0.35 -2.12 -8.28
CA LEU A 309 -1.05 -3.38 -8.01
C LEU A 309 -2.04 -3.28 -6.84
N GLN A 310 -1.68 -2.57 -5.77
CA GLN A 310 -2.58 -2.35 -4.64
C GLN A 310 -3.83 -1.57 -5.07
N VAL A 311 -3.63 -0.52 -5.86
CA VAL A 311 -4.73 0.32 -6.36
C VAL A 311 -5.64 -0.47 -7.30
N PHE A 312 -5.06 -1.22 -8.24
CA PHE A 312 -5.80 -2.09 -9.14
C PHE A 312 -6.66 -3.10 -8.40
N ASN A 313 -6.10 -3.78 -7.40
CA ASN A 313 -6.84 -4.75 -6.59
C ASN A 313 -7.99 -4.11 -5.83
N CYS A 314 -7.78 -2.94 -5.23
CA CYS A 314 -8.83 -2.22 -4.50
C CYS A 314 -9.98 -1.77 -5.40
N ILE A 315 -9.69 -1.26 -6.59
CA ILE A 315 -10.74 -0.91 -7.57
C ILE A 315 -11.51 -2.16 -8.00
N ARG A 316 -10.80 -3.25 -8.34
CA ARG A 316 -11.44 -4.49 -8.77
C ARG A 316 -12.34 -5.07 -7.69
N ALA A 317 -11.88 -5.12 -6.45
CA ALA A 317 -12.65 -5.65 -5.33
C ALA A 317 -13.93 -4.80 -5.06
N ALA A 318 -13.84 -3.47 -5.19
CA ALA A 318 -15.02 -2.59 -5.09
C ALA A 318 -16.03 -2.87 -6.21
N GLN A 319 -15.56 -3.00 -7.46
CA GLN A 319 -16.42 -3.31 -8.61
C GLN A 319 -17.12 -4.67 -8.50
N THR A 320 -16.41 -5.70 -8.00
CA THR A 320 -17.01 -7.02 -7.77
C THR A 320 -18.11 -6.96 -6.70
N LYS A 321 -17.91 -6.17 -5.64
CA LYS A 321 -18.93 -5.95 -4.61
C LYS A 321 -20.18 -5.27 -5.18
N ASP A 322 -20.01 -4.23 -6.00
CA ASP A 322 -21.14 -3.53 -6.63
C ASP A 322 -21.90 -4.44 -7.60
N ALA A 323 -21.19 -5.26 -8.37
CA ALA A 323 -21.79 -6.25 -9.25
C ALA A 323 -22.59 -7.31 -8.46
N ALA A 324 -22.03 -7.82 -7.35
CA ALA A 324 -22.73 -8.76 -6.46
C ALA A 324 -24.00 -8.12 -5.83
N LEU A 325 -23.90 -6.88 -5.32
CA LEU A 325 -25.05 -6.13 -4.78
C LEU A 325 -26.14 -5.90 -5.82
N SER A 326 -25.77 -5.64 -7.08
CA SER A 326 -26.72 -5.48 -8.17
C SER A 326 -27.41 -6.80 -8.57
N ALA A 327 -26.71 -7.94 -8.45
CA ALA A 327 -27.25 -9.28 -8.69
C ALA A 327 -28.07 -9.83 -7.50
N GLN A 328 -27.80 -9.35 -6.29
CA GLN A 328 -28.48 -9.71 -5.03
C GLN A 328 -29.95 -9.31 -4.95
N GLN A 329 -30.50 -8.57 -5.93
CA GLN A 329 -31.95 -8.32 -6.04
C GLN A 329 -32.78 -9.61 -6.24
N THR A 330 -32.15 -10.78 -6.36
CA THR A 330 -32.80 -12.07 -6.63
C THR A 330 -32.52 -13.16 -5.58
N LEU A 331 -31.74 -12.86 -4.53
CA LEU A 331 -31.30 -13.86 -3.54
C LEU A 331 -32.21 -13.88 -2.29
N THR A 332 -32.34 -15.05 -1.66
CA THR A 332 -33.03 -15.18 -0.37
C THR A 332 -32.19 -14.59 0.77
N GLU A 333 -32.83 -14.20 1.88
CA GLU A 333 -32.13 -13.64 3.06
C GLU A 333 -30.96 -14.53 3.54
N GLU A 334 -31.11 -15.86 3.52
CA GLU A 334 -30.04 -16.80 3.90
C GLU A 334 -28.84 -16.75 2.95
N GLN A 335 -29.07 -16.62 1.64
CA GLN A 335 -28.00 -16.53 0.65
C GLN A 335 -27.27 -15.18 0.72
N ALA A 336 -28.00 -14.09 0.99
CA ALA A 336 -27.41 -12.77 1.19
C ALA A 336 -26.54 -12.72 2.47
N ILE A 337 -26.95 -13.38 3.55
CA ILE A 337 -26.16 -13.50 4.79
C ILE A 337 -24.88 -14.34 4.56
N GLN A 338 -24.98 -15.42 3.79
CA GLN A 338 -23.85 -16.30 3.52
C GLN A 338 -22.82 -15.66 2.56
N GLU A 339 -23.25 -14.86 1.58
CA GLU A 339 -22.35 -14.06 0.73
C GLU A 339 -21.79 -12.82 1.45
N ALA A 340 -22.58 -12.14 2.30
CA ALA A 340 -22.10 -11.04 3.14
C ALA A 340 -21.00 -11.48 4.10
N SER A 341 -20.96 -12.76 4.47
CA SER A 341 -19.87 -13.36 5.27
C SER A 341 -18.59 -13.64 4.47
N GLN A 342 -18.62 -13.59 3.13
CA GLN A 342 -17.48 -13.84 2.24
C GLN A 342 -16.96 -12.60 1.48
N GLY A 343 -17.74 -11.51 1.41
CA GLY A 343 -17.33 -10.26 0.77
C GLY A 343 -16.33 -9.47 1.63
N GLU A 344 -15.15 -9.15 1.09
CA GLU A 344 -14.22 -8.25 1.76
C GLU A 344 -14.83 -6.84 1.88
N GLU A 345 -14.99 -6.35 3.11
CA GLU A 345 -15.44 -4.99 3.37
C GLU A 345 -14.31 -4.01 3.00
N LEU A 346 -14.60 -2.96 2.22
CA LEU A 346 -13.61 -2.01 1.72
C LEU A 346 -13.95 -0.57 2.14
N ALA A 347 -12.94 0.24 2.41
CA ALA A 347 -13.08 1.69 2.52
C ALA A 347 -13.43 2.29 1.16
N SER A 348 -14.39 3.23 1.14
CA SER A 348 -14.76 3.92 -0.10
C SER A 348 -13.64 4.83 -0.58
N TRP A 349 -13.44 4.92 -1.89
CA TRP A 349 -12.56 5.92 -2.50
C TRP A 349 -13.01 7.36 -2.22
N ASP A 350 -14.28 7.58 -1.90
CA ASP A 350 -14.81 8.91 -1.50
C ASP A 350 -14.15 9.46 -0.24
N SER A 351 -13.67 8.58 0.65
CA SER A 351 -12.97 9.02 1.86
C SER A 351 -11.52 9.45 1.56
N PHE A 352 -10.99 9.17 0.37
CA PHE A 352 -9.60 9.47 0.00
C PHE A 352 -9.50 10.73 -0.86
N LYS A 353 -8.70 11.71 -0.40
CA LYS A 353 -8.50 12.96 -1.15
C LYS A 353 -7.36 12.90 -2.14
N LYS A 354 -6.17 12.45 -1.72
CA LYS A 354 -4.97 12.41 -2.57
C LYS A 354 -4.25 11.07 -2.47
N LEU A 355 -3.92 10.52 -3.63
CA LEU A 355 -3.21 9.25 -3.75
C LEU A 355 -1.96 9.43 -4.59
N ILE A 356 -0.79 9.11 -4.03
CA ILE A 356 0.43 8.91 -4.81
C ILE A 356 0.56 7.43 -5.18
N ILE A 357 0.71 7.17 -6.47
CA ILE A 357 0.98 5.85 -7.03
C ILE A 357 2.44 5.82 -7.48
N GLY A 358 3.25 5.01 -6.82
CA GLY A 358 4.70 4.97 -7.02
C GLY A 358 5.26 3.55 -7.06
N GLY A 359 6.55 3.45 -7.35
CA GLY A 359 7.27 2.18 -7.34
C GLY A 359 7.08 1.32 -8.60
N GLY A 360 6.19 1.68 -9.51
CA GLY A 360 5.96 1.00 -10.79
C GLY A 360 5.19 1.85 -11.77
N GLU A 361 5.14 1.41 -13.03
CA GLU A 361 4.36 2.06 -14.08
C GLU A 361 2.85 1.85 -13.87
N VAL A 362 2.06 2.87 -14.19
CA VAL A 362 0.59 2.81 -14.19
C VAL A 362 0.15 2.36 -15.57
N SER A 363 -0.44 1.17 -15.67
CA SER A 363 -0.92 0.63 -16.95
C SER A 363 -2.07 1.46 -17.53
N ALA A 364 -2.26 1.41 -18.85
CA ALA A 364 -3.39 2.08 -19.52
C ALA A 364 -4.75 1.64 -18.95
N LYS A 365 -4.91 0.34 -18.64
CA LYS A 365 -6.10 -0.21 -17.99
C LYS A 365 -6.36 0.43 -16.63
N LEU A 366 -5.34 0.51 -15.78
CA LEU A 366 -5.46 1.16 -14.48
C LEU A 366 -5.76 2.66 -14.65
N LEU A 367 -5.07 3.35 -15.56
CA LEU A 367 -5.29 4.76 -15.84
C LEU A 367 -6.74 5.08 -16.23
N ALA A 368 -7.35 4.21 -17.05
CA ALA A 368 -8.76 4.32 -17.42
C ALA A 368 -9.69 4.16 -16.20
N GLN A 369 -9.41 3.19 -15.33
CA GLN A 369 -10.17 2.99 -14.10
C GLN A 369 -10.04 4.17 -13.11
N LEU A 370 -8.87 4.80 -13.03
CA LEU A 370 -8.62 5.95 -12.16
C LEU A 370 -9.46 7.18 -12.53
N GLN A 371 -9.92 7.31 -13.77
CA GLN A 371 -10.73 8.46 -14.21
C GLN A 371 -12.06 8.57 -13.45
N ALA A 372 -12.60 7.43 -13.02
CA ALA A 372 -13.86 7.37 -12.29
C ALA A 372 -13.72 7.63 -10.78
N LEU A 373 -12.49 7.72 -10.26
CA LEU A 373 -12.28 7.90 -8.83
C LEU A 373 -12.42 9.39 -8.43
N PRO A 374 -13.06 9.68 -7.27
CA PRO A 374 -13.14 11.04 -6.73
C PRO A 374 -11.79 11.51 -6.14
N THR A 375 -10.86 10.58 -5.91
CA THR A 375 -9.53 10.83 -5.36
C THR A 375 -8.60 11.45 -6.41
N ALA A 376 -7.86 12.50 -6.07
CA ALA A 376 -6.81 13.02 -6.93
C ALA A 376 -5.61 12.06 -6.94
N CYS A 377 -5.41 11.36 -8.06
CA CYS A 377 -4.37 10.36 -8.22
C CYS A 377 -3.16 10.94 -8.95
N TYR A 378 -1.97 10.66 -8.45
CA TYR A 378 -0.71 11.13 -9.03
C TYR A 378 0.23 9.97 -9.26
N SER A 379 0.93 9.97 -10.38
CA SER A 379 2.10 9.11 -10.57
C SER A 379 3.35 9.88 -10.20
N THR A 380 4.31 9.18 -9.59
CA THR A 380 5.58 9.75 -9.15
C THR A 380 6.74 9.22 -9.98
N TYR A 381 7.66 10.11 -10.34
CA TYR A 381 8.97 9.72 -10.84
C TYR A 381 10.03 9.91 -9.76
N GLY A 382 10.74 8.83 -9.47
CA GLY A 382 11.63 8.75 -8.32
C GLY A 382 12.31 7.41 -8.16
N MET A 383 13.37 7.40 -7.35
CA MET A 383 14.18 6.25 -7.01
C MET A 383 14.71 6.34 -5.57
N THR A 384 15.39 5.30 -5.10
CA THR A 384 15.92 5.30 -3.72
C THR A 384 16.98 6.38 -3.55
N GLU A 385 17.80 6.60 -4.58
CA GLU A 385 18.85 7.62 -4.65
C GLU A 385 18.28 9.05 -4.56
N THR A 386 17.04 9.25 -4.97
CA THR A 386 16.32 10.53 -4.85
C THR A 386 15.38 10.57 -3.64
N LEU A 387 15.53 9.65 -2.68
CA LEU A 387 14.76 9.63 -1.43
C LEU A 387 13.25 9.74 -1.66
N SER A 388 12.70 8.86 -2.50
CA SER A 388 11.34 8.92 -3.08
C SER A 388 11.34 9.64 -4.43
N HIS A 389 10.57 10.71 -4.60
CA HIS A 389 10.27 11.27 -5.91
C HIS A 389 10.69 12.72 -6.05
N ILE A 390 10.94 13.12 -7.30
CA ILE A 390 11.40 14.46 -7.67
C ILE A 390 10.45 15.14 -8.66
N ALA A 391 9.50 14.39 -9.22
CA ALA A 391 8.49 14.89 -10.14
C ALA A 391 7.19 14.10 -9.99
N LEU A 392 6.07 14.77 -10.27
CA LEU A 392 4.74 14.17 -10.30
C LEU A 392 4.04 14.48 -11.62
N ARG A 393 3.11 13.61 -11.99
CA ARG A 393 2.06 13.92 -12.96
C ARG A 393 0.72 13.51 -12.40
N LYS A 394 -0.32 14.29 -12.69
CA LYS A 394 -1.68 13.95 -12.30
C LYS A 394 -2.28 12.94 -13.27
N LEU A 395 -2.97 11.94 -12.75
CA LEU A 395 -3.46 10.78 -13.51
C LEU A 395 -4.92 10.91 -13.92
N ASN A 396 -5.73 11.66 -13.18
CA ASN A 396 -7.17 11.78 -13.40
C ASN A 396 -7.68 13.20 -13.17
N GLY A 397 -8.85 13.49 -13.73
CA GLY A 397 -9.47 14.82 -13.73
C GLY A 397 -9.05 15.68 -14.92
N ASP A 398 -9.61 16.89 -15.02
CA ASP A 398 -9.44 17.79 -16.18
C ASP A 398 -7.99 18.27 -16.39
N ASP A 399 -7.20 18.28 -15.32
CA ASP A 399 -5.78 18.64 -15.29
C ASP A 399 -4.84 17.41 -15.30
N ALA A 400 -5.36 16.23 -15.64
CA ALA A 400 -4.54 15.05 -15.88
C ALA A 400 -3.51 15.30 -16.99
N SER A 401 -2.32 14.74 -16.85
CA SER A 401 -1.23 14.92 -17.81
C SER A 401 -0.39 13.67 -17.98
N GLU A 402 0.11 13.48 -19.20
CA GLU A 402 1.16 12.50 -19.46
C GLU A 402 2.56 13.03 -19.11
N TRP A 403 2.70 14.33 -18.85
CA TRP A 403 3.99 14.97 -18.55
C TRP A 403 4.25 15.01 -17.05
N TYR A 404 5.43 14.54 -16.63
CA TYR A 404 5.94 14.74 -15.28
C TYR A 404 6.53 16.13 -15.15
N TYR A 405 6.16 16.84 -14.08
CA TYR A 405 6.75 18.13 -13.75
C TYR A 405 7.62 18.01 -12.50
N PRO A 406 8.89 18.47 -12.56
CA PRO A 406 9.77 18.45 -11.41
C PRO A 406 9.26 19.38 -10.30
N PHE A 407 9.56 19.02 -9.06
CA PHE A 407 9.35 19.93 -7.94
C PHE A 407 10.16 21.24 -8.10
N PRO A 408 9.74 22.33 -7.44
CA PRO A 408 10.55 23.53 -7.36
C PRO A 408 11.99 23.21 -6.92
N ARG A 409 12.98 23.82 -7.60
CA ARG A 409 14.43 23.64 -7.35
C ARG A 409 14.99 22.25 -7.68
N VAL A 410 14.22 21.41 -8.38
CA VAL A 410 14.74 20.24 -9.08
C VAL A 410 14.97 20.63 -10.53
N GLU A 411 16.24 20.65 -10.94
CA GLU A 411 16.63 20.95 -12.32
C GLU A 411 16.87 19.65 -13.07
N LEU A 412 16.29 19.55 -14.26
CA LEU A 412 16.40 18.38 -15.11
C LEU A 412 17.09 18.76 -16.42
N SER A 413 17.94 17.86 -16.92
CA SER A 413 18.62 17.97 -18.20
C SER A 413 18.85 16.58 -18.80
N THR A 414 19.45 16.50 -19.98
CA THR A 414 19.87 15.24 -20.58
C THR A 414 21.37 15.21 -20.85
N ASN A 415 21.93 14.00 -20.94
CA ASN A 415 23.23 13.78 -21.55
C ASN A 415 23.11 13.63 -23.09
N GLU A 416 24.24 13.37 -23.76
CA GLU A 416 24.31 13.16 -25.22
C GLU A 416 23.44 11.98 -25.72
N GLN A 417 23.08 11.04 -24.84
CA GLN A 417 22.24 9.88 -25.12
C GLN A 417 20.78 10.10 -24.73
N GLN A 418 20.37 11.35 -24.48
CA GLN A 418 19.02 11.74 -24.03
C GLN A 418 18.61 11.11 -22.69
N CYS A 419 19.57 10.64 -21.89
CA CYS A 419 19.30 10.10 -20.57
C CYS A 419 19.19 11.21 -19.52
N LEU A 420 18.20 11.11 -18.65
CA LEU A 420 17.87 12.12 -17.66
C LEU A 420 19.03 12.34 -16.67
N LYS A 421 19.38 13.59 -16.47
CA LYS A 421 20.29 14.06 -15.43
C LYS A 421 19.50 14.93 -14.46
N ILE A 422 19.55 14.57 -13.19
CA ILE A 422 18.79 15.19 -12.10
C ILE A 422 19.75 16.00 -11.23
N ASN A 423 19.56 17.31 -11.19
CA ASN A 423 20.23 18.20 -10.25
C ASN A 423 19.23 18.64 -9.16
N ALA A 424 19.28 17.97 -8.01
CA ALA A 424 18.39 18.21 -6.87
C ALA A 424 19.21 18.31 -5.58
N PRO A 425 19.99 19.38 -5.36
CA PRO A 425 21.00 19.47 -4.30
C PRO A 425 20.45 19.31 -2.87
N LEU A 426 19.16 19.58 -2.67
CA LEU A 426 18.48 19.41 -1.38
C LEU A 426 18.13 17.94 -1.07
N VAL A 427 18.10 17.09 -2.09
CA VAL A 427 17.69 15.67 -2.00
C VAL A 427 18.88 14.75 -2.29
N CYS A 428 19.71 15.09 -3.28
CA CYS A 428 20.88 14.33 -3.71
C CYS A 428 22.15 15.15 -3.47
N ALA A 429 23.20 14.53 -2.91
CA ALA A 429 24.45 15.22 -2.64
C ALA A 429 25.20 15.65 -3.90
N GLN A 430 25.00 14.92 -5.01
CA GLN A 430 25.59 15.19 -6.31
C GLN A 430 24.51 15.05 -7.40
N PRO A 431 24.66 15.70 -8.56
CA PRO A 431 23.79 15.45 -9.70
C PRO A 431 23.77 13.97 -10.07
N LEU A 432 22.57 13.42 -10.22
CA LEU A 432 22.35 12.01 -10.53
C LEU A 432 22.17 11.83 -12.03
N GLN A 433 23.03 11.03 -12.65
CA GLN A 433 22.82 10.55 -14.02
C GLN A 433 22.01 9.25 -13.96
N THR A 434 20.85 9.22 -14.62
CA THR A 434 20.06 8.00 -14.79
C THR A 434 20.33 7.39 -16.16
N ASN A 435 19.81 6.18 -16.38
CA ASN A 435 19.74 5.57 -17.70
C ASN A 435 18.32 5.67 -18.29
N ASP A 436 17.49 6.59 -17.79
CA ASP A 436 16.13 6.78 -18.30
C ASP A 436 16.19 7.74 -19.47
N VAL A 437 15.86 7.25 -20.67
CA VAL A 437 15.77 8.06 -21.89
C VAL A 437 14.47 8.86 -21.83
N VAL A 438 14.58 10.18 -21.99
CA VAL A 438 13.44 11.10 -21.83
C VAL A 438 13.29 12.06 -23.01
N THR A 439 12.10 12.61 -23.14
CA THR A 439 11.84 13.80 -23.95
C THR A 439 11.24 14.90 -23.08
N PHE A 440 11.52 16.16 -23.43
CA PHE A 440 11.01 17.34 -22.74
C PHE A 440 9.99 18.07 -23.62
N ASN A 441 9.00 18.71 -22.99
CA ASN A 441 8.16 19.71 -23.62
C ASN A 441 8.70 21.13 -23.36
N ASP A 442 8.12 22.12 -24.01
CA ASP A 442 8.52 23.54 -23.89
C ASP A 442 8.26 24.14 -22.50
N GLN A 443 7.46 23.47 -21.67
CA GLN A 443 7.10 23.89 -20.31
C GLN A 443 7.98 23.25 -19.23
N GLY A 444 9.01 22.50 -19.61
CA GLY A 444 9.92 21.81 -18.68
C GLY A 444 9.35 20.51 -18.09
N GLY A 445 8.21 20.04 -18.59
CA GLY A 445 7.69 18.71 -18.32
C GLY A 445 8.47 17.66 -19.12
N PHE A 446 8.53 16.42 -18.62
CA PHE A 446 9.20 15.32 -19.31
C PHE A 446 8.37 14.03 -19.36
N GLN A 447 8.68 13.20 -20.35
CA GLN A 447 8.16 11.85 -20.50
C GLN A 447 9.32 10.86 -20.57
N ILE A 448 9.12 9.69 -19.96
CA ILE A 448 10.08 8.59 -20.00
C ILE A 448 9.75 7.73 -21.22
N LEU A 449 10.71 7.61 -22.13
CA LEU A 449 10.58 6.78 -23.33
C LEU A 449 11.01 5.33 -23.05
N GLY A 450 11.92 5.13 -22.09
CA GLY A 450 12.36 3.82 -21.63
C GLY A 450 13.76 3.88 -21.02
N ARG A 451 14.39 2.72 -20.82
CA ARG A 451 15.77 2.63 -20.30
C ARG A 451 16.79 2.49 -21.43
N LEU A 452 17.92 3.18 -21.32
CA LEU A 452 19.07 3.00 -22.21
C LEU A 452 19.57 1.56 -22.19
N ASP A 453 19.58 0.93 -21.01
CA ASP A 453 19.97 -0.47 -20.82
C ASP A 453 19.05 -1.45 -21.58
N ASN A 454 17.83 -1.02 -21.91
CA ASN A 454 16.82 -1.81 -22.61
C ASN A 454 16.75 -1.51 -24.12
N VAL A 455 17.62 -0.65 -24.65
CA VAL A 455 17.66 -0.36 -26.08
C VAL A 455 18.20 -1.57 -26.84
N ILE A 456 17.41 -2.09 -27.78
CA ILE A 456 17.82 -3.17 -28.67
C ILE A 456 18.45 -2.55 -29.92
N ASN A 457 19.72 -2.86 -30.17
CA ASN A 457 20.37 -2.56 -31.44
C ASN A 457 20.10 -3.70 -32.43
N THR A 458 19.15 -3.50 -33.34
CA THR A 458 18.75 -4.50 -34.36
C THR A 458 19.06 -3.98 -35.76
N GLY A 459 20.01 -4.61 -36.45
CA GLY A 459 20.42 -4.19 -37.80
C GLY A 459 20.91 -2.74 -37.86
N GLY A 460 21.54 -2.24 -36.80
CA GLY A 460 22.01 -0.85 -36.68
C GLY A 460 20.95 0.17 -36.24
N VAL A 461 19.70 -0.24 -36.05
CA VAL A 461 18.62 0.63 -35.55
C VAL A 461 18.46 0.44 -34.04
N LYS A 462 18.43 1.56 -33.31
CA LYS A 462 18.15 1.60 -31.87
C LYS A 462 16.64 1.54 -31.66
N VAL A 463 16.16 0.48 -31.03
CA VAL A 463 14.73 0.29 -30.74
C VAL A 463 14.53 0.27 -29.22
N GLN A 464 13.66 1.17 -28.74
CA GLN A 464 13.30 1.26 -27.33
C GLN A 464 12.24 0.20 -27.01
N THR A 465 12.61 -0.80 -26.20
CA THR A 465 11.76 -1.95 -25.85
C THR A 465 10.38 -1.53 -25.34
N GLU A 466 10.35 -0.56 -24.42
CA GLU A 466 9.14 -0.05 -23.76
C GLU A 466 8.20 0.65 -24.75
N MET A 467 8.74 1.33 -25.78
CA MET A 467 7.92 1.96 -26.82
C MET A 467 7.22 0.91 -27.70
N VAL A 468 7.90 -0.19 -28.01
CA VAL A 468 7.31 -1.31 -28.75
C VAL A 468 6.21 -1.97 -27.94
N GLU A 469 6.46 -2.21 -26.64
CA GLU A 469 5.45 -2.76 -25.72
C GLU A 469 4.24 -1.85 -25.60
N LYS A 470 4.44 -0.53 -25.41
CA LYS A 470 3.34 0.44 -25.32
C LYS A 470 2.49 0.44 -26.58
N ALA A 471 3.13 0.39 -27.76
CA ALA A 471 2.41 0.35 -29.04
C ALA A 471 1.60 -0.95 -29.21
N LEU A 472 2.19 -2.10 -28.88
CA LEU A 472 1.49 -3.38 -28.94
C LEU A 472 0.35 -3.47 -27.92
N GLN A 473 0.55 -2.98 -26.70
CA GLN A 473 -0.43 -3.06 -25.61
C GLN A 473 -1.64 -2.16 -25.85
N HIS A 474 -1.51 -1.10 -26.66
CA HIS A 474 -2.60 -0.18 -26.97
C HIS A 474 -3.79 -0.90 -27.62
N ASP A 475 -3.51 -1.77 -28.59
CA ASP A 475 -4.52 -2.51 -29.36
C ASP A 475 -4.63 -3.98 -28.92
N ALA A 476 -3.82 -4.42 -27.95
CA ALA A 476 -3.85 -5.79 -27.44
C ALA A 476 -5.15 -6.08 -26.67
N PRO A 477 -5.72 -7.28 -26.82
CA PRO A 477 -6.86 -7.67 -26.01
C PRO A 477 -6.48 -7.77 -24.52
N PRO A 478 -7.43 -7.59 -23.59
CA PRO A 478 -7.15 -7.53 -22.15
C PRO A 478 -6.49 -8.78 -21.56
N GLU A 479 -6.71 -9.94 -22.18
CA GLU A 479 -6.12 -11.23 -21.80
C GLU A 479 -4.69 -11.43 -22.28
N LEU A 480 -4.18 -10.58 -23.18
CA LEU A 480 -2.84 -10.69 -23.74
C LEU A 480 -1.86 -9.83 -22.94
N GLU A 481 -0.94 -10.50 -22.26
CA GLU A 481 0.26 -9.88 -21.72
C GLU A 481 1.45 -10.09 -22.64
N ILE A 482 2.29 -9.07 -22.76
CA ILE A 482 3.47 -9.09 -23.64
C ILE A 482 4.72 -8.57 -22.95
N GLN A 483 5.87 -9.03 -23.41
CA GLN A 483 7.17 -8.49 -23.06
C GLN A 483 8.12 -8.56 -24.26
N ILE A 484 8.76 -7.44 -24.59
CA ILE A 484 9.78 -7.38 -25.64
C ILE A 484 11.16 -7.65 -25.04
N THR A 485 11.94 -8.45 -25.76
CA THR A 485 13.35 -8.73 -25.46
C THR A 485 14.12 -8.93 -26.76
N SER A 486 15.38 -9.35 -26.68
CA SER A 486 16.19 -9.66 -27.85
C SER A 486 17.01 -10.93 -27.67
N ARG A 487 17.40 -11.53 -28.79
CA ARG A 487 18.36 -12.65 -28.84
C ARG A 487 19.42 -12.42 -29.92
N PRO A 488 20.60 -13.06 -29.83
CA PRO A 488 21.59 -13.01 -30.90
C PRO A 488 21.02 -13.47 -32.24
N ASP A 489 21.44 -12.82 -33.32
CA ASP A 489 20.95 -13.09 -34.68
C ASP A 489 22.05 -12.79 -35.70
N ASP A 490 22.30 -13.71 -36.63
CA ASP A 490 23.39 -13.58 -37.59
C ASP A 490 23.21 -12.40 -38.57
N LYS A 491 21.96 -12.02 -38.87
CA LYS A 491 21.65 -10.95 -39.82
C LYS A 491 21.57 -9.59 -39.13
N PHE A 492 20.94 -9.53 -37.97
CA PHE A 492 20.67 -8.27 -37.27
C PHE A 492 21.66 -7.97 -36.14
N GLY A 493 22.58 -8.89 -35.85
CA GLY A 493 23.41 -8.91 -34.63
C GLY A 493 22.57 -9.34 -33.42
N ARG A 494 21.48 -8.61 -33.17
CA ARG A 494 20.38 -9.01 -32.29
C ARG A 494 19.06 -8.77 -32.98
N CYS A 495 18.11 -9.69 -32.84
CA CYS A 495 16.75 -9.52 -33.32
C CYS A 495 15.76 -9.35 -32.16
N ILE A 496 14.65 -8.68 -32.43
CA ILE A 496 13.56 -8.44 -31.46
C ILE A 496 12.73 -9.73 -31.31
N VAL A 497 12.45 -10.10 -30.07
CA VAL A 497 11.61 -11.23 -29.68
C VAL A 497 10.45 -10.73 -28.84
N LEU A 498 9.23 -11.18 -29.18
CA LEU A 498 8.02 -10.96 -28.38
C LEU A 498 7.74 -12.19 -27.52
N LEU A 499 7.85 -12.04 -26.21
CA LEU A 499 7.31 -12.98 -25.24
C LEU A 499 5.84 -12.63 -25.00
N TYR A 500 4.97 -13.63 -24.90
CA TYR A 500 3.56 -13.39 -24.64
C TYR A 500 2.91 -14.48 -23.78
N HIS A 501 1.89 -14.07 -23.03
CA HIS A 501 1.02 -14.93 -22.24
C HIS A 501 -0.44 -14.54 -22.51
N PHE A 502 -1.29 -15.53 -22.77
CA PHE A 502 -2.74 -15.35 -22.80
C PHE A 502 -3.33 -15.92 -21.51
N ALA A 503 -3.97 -15.06 -20.71
CA ALA A 503 -4.65 -15.47 -19.49
C ALA A 503 -5.70 -16.56 -19.79
N GLU A 504 -5.87 -17.51 -18.86
CA GLU A 504 -6.84 -18.58 -19.02
C GLU A 504 -8.28 -18.08 -18.85
N SER A 505 -9.13 -18.50 -19.81
CA SER A 505 -10.60 -18.41 -19.84
C SER A 505 -11.25 -17.12 -19.31
N SER A 506 -11.67 -16.24 -20.22
CA SER A 506 -12.80 -15.33 -20.01
C SER A 506 -13.98 -15.78 -20.90
N GLU A 507 -15.22 -15.47 -20.52
CA GLU A 507 -16.40 -15.70 -21.40
C GLU A 507 -16.24 -14.99 -22.75
N LEU A 508 -15.57 -13.84 -22.76
CA LEU A 508 -15.15 -13.10 -23.95
C LEU A 508 -14.23 -13.93 -24.84
N LEU A 509 -13.22 -14.60 -24.28
CA LEU A 509 -12.31 -15.47 -25.02
C LEU A 509 -13.06 -16.65 -25.66
N GLN A 510 -14.03 -17.25 -24.96
CA GLN A 510 -14.85 -18.34 -25.51
C GLN A 510 -15.71 -17.88 -26.71
N SER A 511 -16.26 -16.67 -26.66
CA SER A 511 -17.01 -16.10 -27.78
C SER A 511 -16.12 -15.81 -29.01
N GLN A 512 -14.89 -15.31 -28.78
CA GLN A 512 -13.92 -15.01 -29.83
C GLN A 512 -13.37 -16.30 -30.48
N LEU A 513 -13.07 -17.31 -29.67
CA LEU A 513 -12.59 -18.63 -30.13
C LEU A 513 -13.58 -19.36 -31.05
N SER A 514 -14.88 -19.05 -30.97
CA SER A 514 -15.90 -19.66 -31.85
C SER A 514 -15.70 -19.36 -33.35
N HIS A 515 -14.88 -18.36 -33.67
CA HIS A 515 -14.55 -17.95 -35.04
C HIS A 515 -13.23 -18.53 -35.56
N TYR A 516 -12.51 -19.34 -34.77
CA TYR A 516 -11.20 -19.90 -35.12
C TYR A 516 -11.17 -21.41 -34.91
N ASP A 517 -10.35 -22.12 -35.68
CA ASP A 517 -10.29 -23.59 -35.60
C ASP A 517 -9.56 -24.07 -34.34
N SER A 518 -8.72 -23.20 -33.74
CA SER A 518 -7.98 -23.51 -32.51
C SER A 518 -7.61 -22.24 -31.73
N LYS A 519 -7.25 -22.41 -30.44
CA LYS A 519 -6.72 -21.33 -29.60
C LYS A 519 -5.42 -20.79 -30.16
N GLU A 520 -4.53 -21.66 -30.62
CA GLU A 520 -3.24 -21.29 -31.21
C GLU A 520 -3.41 -20.42 -32.46
N GLU A 521 -4.43 -20.69 -33.28
CA GLU A 521 -4.74 -19.88 -34.45
C GLU A 521 -5.23 -18.47 -34.08
N TYR A 522 -6.15 -18.37 -33.11
CA TYR A 522 -6.60 -17.08 -32.57
C TYR A 522 -5.43 -16.27 -32.00
N GLU A 523 -4.61 -16.88 -31.14
CA GLU A 523 -3.43 -16.24 -30.55
C GLU A 523 -2.50 -15.71 -31.65
N ARG A 524 -2.24 -16.52 -32.68
CA ARG A 524 -1.39 -16.14 -33.80
C ARG A 524 -1.99 -15.01 -34.64
N ALA A 525 -3.29 -15.08 -34.95
CA ALA A 525 -3.98 -14.04 -35.72
C ALA A 525 -3.93 -12.69 -35.00
N CYS A 526 -4.24 -12.70 -33.69
CA CYS A 526 -4.16 -11.52 -32.83
C CYS A 526 -2.75 -10.91 -32.83
N LEU A 527 -1.73 -11.72 -32.57
CA LEU A 527 -0.34 -11.27 -32.56
C LEU A 527 0.11 -10.72 -33.93
N MET A 528 -0.28 -11.36 -35.03
CA MET A 528 0.08 -10.90 -36.37
C MET A 528 -0.55 -9.56 -36.70
N GLN A 529 -1.79 -9.31 -36.28
CA GLN A 529 -2.44 -8.01 -36.43
C GLN A 529 -1.69 -6.91 -35.67
N LEU A 530 -1.35 -7.15 -34.40
CA LEU A 530 -0.61 -6.19 -33.57
C LEU A 530 0.79 -5.92 -34.15
N ILE A 531 1.51 -6.96 -34.57
CA ILE A 531 2.84 -6.82 -35.15
C ILE A 531 2.79 -6.08 -36.50
N ALA A 532 1.75 -6.28 -37.30
CA ALA A 532 1.59 -5.58 -38.58
C ALA A 532 1.40 -4.06 -38.40
N ALA A 533 0.72 -3.64 -37.32
CA ALA A 533 0.52 -2.24 -36.97
C ALA A 533 1.83 -1.53 -36.54
N LEU A 534 2.86 -2.29 -36.14
CA LEU A 534 4.13 -1.70 -35.71
C LEU A 534 4.95 -1.14 -36.88
N PRO A 535 5.75 -0.07 -36.64
CA PRO A 535 6.78 0.38 -37.57
C PRO A 535 7.71 -0.78 -37.97
N LYS A 536 8.15 -0.82 -39.23
CA LYS A 536 8.96 -1.91 -39.83
C LYS A 536 10.10 -2.42 -38.94
N TYR A 537 10.86 -1.50 -38.33
CA TYR A 537 12.03 -1.82 -37.51
C TYR A 537 11.68 -2.27 -36.09
N TRP A 538 10.45 -2.04 -35.63
CA TRP A 538 9.95 -2.46 -34.31
C TRP A 538 9.35 -3.87 -34.34
N ARG A 539 8.98 -4.36 -35.53
CA ARG A 539 8.34 -5.67 -35.73
C ARG A 539 9.24 -6.81 -35.21
N PRO A 540 8.81 -7.59 -34.20
CA PRO A 540 9.51 -8.79 -33.72
C PRO A 540 9.80 -9.76 -34.86
N LYS A 541 10.92 -10.48 -34.77
CA LYS A 541 11.28 -11.55 -35.71
C LYS A 541 10.85 -12.92 -35.20
N TYR A 542 10.65 -13.04 -33.90
CA TYR A 542 10.23 -14.27 -33.24
C TYR A 542 9.22 -13.96 -32.15
N CYS A 543 8.28 -14.88 -31.96
CA CYS A 543 7.32 -14.86 -30.87
C CYS A 543 7.48 -16.13 -30.02
N CYS A 544 7.32 -16.01 -28.71
CA CYS A 544 7.47 -17.11 -27.77
C CYS A 544 6.39 -17.05 -26.69
N ARG A 545 5.61 -18.12 -26.57
CA ARG A 545 4.60 -18.26 -25.53
C ARG A 545 5.25 -18.70 -24.22
N THR A 546 5.07 -17.94 -23.15
CA THR A 546 5.67 -18.23 -21.84
C THR A 546 4.99 -17.44 -20.72
N GLU A 547 5.17 -17.88 -19.47
CA GLU A 547 4.89 -17.03 -18.31
C GLU A 547 5.85 -15.84 -18.30
N LEU A 548 5.31 -14.63 -18.19
CA LEU A 548 6.14 -13.43 -18.28
C LEU A 548 6.91 -13.21 -16.96
N PRO A 549 8.26 -13.19 -17.00
CA PRO A 549 9.06 -13.06 -15.79
C PRO A 549 8.93 -11.66 -15.19
N ARG A 550 8.60 -11.59 -13.89
CA ARG A 550 8.46 -10.36 -13.11
C ARG A 550 9.32 -10.40 -11.85
N THR A 551 9.78 -9.24 -11.42
CA THR A 551 10.47 -9.05 -10.13
C THR A 551 9.48 -9.12 -8.96
N ALA A 552 9.99 -9.16 -7.72
CA ALA A 552 9.17 -9.06 -6.49
C ALA A 552 8.32 -7.77 -6.41
N THR A 553 8.66 -6.74 -7.20
CA THR A 553 7.89 -5.49 -7.31
C THR A 553 6.97 -5.44 -8.54
N SER A 554 6.71 -6.61 -9.15
CA SER A 554 5.88 -6.80 -10.35
C SER A 554 6.40 -6.15 -11.64
N LYS A 555 7.59 -5.53 -11.62
CA LYS A 555 8.26 -5.00 -12.82
C LYS A 555 8.77 -6.13 -13.72
N PRO A 556 8.82 -5.95 -15.06
CA PRO A 556 9.37 -6.96 -15.97
C PRO A 556 10.82 -7.33 -15.64
N ASP A 557 11.10 -8.62 -15.46
CA ASP A 557 12.46 -9.14 -15.28
C ASP A 557 13.09 -9.41 -16.66
N ARG A 558 13.78 -8.40 -17.17
CA ARG A 558 14.41 -8.40 -18.49
C ARG A 558 15.53 -9.44 -18.62
N ALA A 559 16.25 -9.72 -17.53
CA ALA A 559 17.36 -10.66 -17.55
C ALA A 559 16.84 -12.09 -17.72
N THR A 560 15.79 -12.45 -16.99
CA THR A 560 15.11 -13.74 -17.15
C THR A 560 14.41 -13.82 -18.51
N ALA A 561 13.77 -12.74 -18.98
CA ALA A 561 13.16 -12.70 -20.31
C ALA A 561 14.16 -12.99 -21.45
N ALA A 562 15.35 -12.39 -21.39
CA ALA A 562 16.42 -12.65 -22.37
C ALA A 562 16.90 -14.11 -22.35
N LYS A 563 16.95 -14.74 -21.17
CA LYS A 563 17.28 -16.17 -21.05
C LYS A 563 16.18 -17.05 -21.67
N LEU A 564 14.91 -16.76 -21.37
CA LEU A 564 13.76 -17.48 -21.92
C LEU A 564 13.73 -17.39 -23.45
N ALA A 565 13.95 -16.21 -24.03
CA ALA A 565 13.99 -16.00 -25.47
C ALA A 565 15.12 -16.77 -26.18
N ALA A 566 16.17 -17.15 -25.44
CA ALA A 566 17.27 -17.97 -25.95
C ALA A 566 17.01 -19.48 -25.81
N SER A 567 16.25 -19.91 -24.81
CA SER A 567 16.05 -21.33 -24.49
C SER A 567 14.74 -21.93 -24.99
N LEU A 568 13.67 -21.12 -25.11
CA LEU A 568 12.35 -21.61 -25.45
C LEU A 568 12.14 -21.70 -26.97
N PRO A 569 11.29 -22.64 -27.42
CA PRO A 569 10.88 -22.68 -28.82
C PRO A 569 10.16 -21.38 -29.17
N CYS A 570 10.71 -20.65 -30.13
CA CYS A 570 10.12 -19.44 -30.68
C CYS A 570 9.68 -19.70 -32.12
N TRP A 571 8.49 -19.27 -32.50
CA TRP A 571 8.05 -19.35 -33.88
C TRP A 571 8.46 -18.08 -34.65
N PRO A 572 8.91 -18.20 -35.92
CA PRO A 572 9.33 -17.07 -36.72
C PRO A 572 8.14 -16.26 -37.21
N VAL A 573 8.21 -14.94 -37.07
CA VAL A 573 7.23 -14.02 -37.65
C VAL A 573 7.50 -13.95 -39.16
N PRO A 574 6.50 -14.24 -40.03
CA PRO A 574 6.68 -14.16 -41.47
C PRO A 574 6.99 -12.73 -41.91
N HIS A 575 7.62 -12.59 -43.08
CA HIS A 575 7.87 -11.27 -43.65
C HIS A 575 6.53 -10.60 -43.97
N LEU A 576 6.25 -9.49 -43.30
CA LEU A 576 5.11 -8.64 -43.60
C LEU A 576 5.52 -7.59 -44.65
N PRO A 577 4.71 -7.35 -45.70
CA PRO A 577 4.97 -6.29 -46.65
C PRO A 577 5.04 -4.92 -45.95
N ASP A 578 5.71 -3.97 -46.61
CA ASP A 578 5.92 -2.62 -46.08
C ASP A 578 4.62 -1.83 -45.99
#